data_AF-A0A0N8KGB6-F1
#
_entry.id   AF-A0A0N8KGB6-F1
#
_cell.length_a   1.000
_cell.length_b   1.000
_cell.length_c   1.000
_cell.angle_alpha   90.00
_cell.angle_beta   90.00
_cell.angle_gamma   90.00
#
_symmetry.space_group_name_H-M   'P 1'
#
loop_
_entity.id
_entity.type
_entity.pdbx_description
1 polymer ?
#
loop_
_entity_poly.entity_id
_entity_poly.type
_entity_poly.pdbx_seq_one_letter_code
_entity_poly.pdbx_strand_id
1 'polypeptide(L)'
;MALWEYYVATRDEVDLEEELIELGESIEYAGVRRALRTALLEIDRLAAAGKLERERERLRPLVGGVVADPRPALAFDASPVGVGMKNLRDGLESPDPEERLRFQRVAARWRARDLGEVQDELSLLKAPKRTGGRPGVSPPWRKVHDQMCRMRARVATGVPVIEAARAVAREEGAPGLAERARYLARLFEEKRALRE
;
A
#
# COMPACT_ATOMS: atom_id res chain seq x y z
N MET A 1 -5.03 -13.02 -12.34
CA MET A 1 -3.94 -12.67 -11.40
C MET A 1 -4.56 -12.46 -10.03
N ALA A 2 -4.02 -13.08 -8.99
CA ALA A 2 -4.49 -12.89 -7.62
C ALA A 2 -4.12 -11.50 -7.11
N LEU A 3 -4.88 -10.98 -6.14
CA LEU A 3 -4.67 -9.65 -5.57
C LEU A 3 -3.27 -9.47 -4.95
N TRP A 4 -2.76 -10.50 -4.27
CA TRP A 4 -1.43 -10.45 -3.68
C TRP A 4 -0.32 -10.41 -4.76
N GLU A 5 -0.49 -11.08 -5.91
CA GLU A 5 0.47 -11.04 -7.03
C GLU A 5 0.58 -9.63 -7.61
N TYR A 6 -0.56 -8.93 -7.72
CA TYR A 6 -0.59 -7.53 -8.12
C TYR A 6 0.25 -6.66 -7.16
N TYR A 7 0.07 -6.84 -5.84
CA TYR A 7 0.81 -6.07 -4.85
C TYR A 7 2.32 -6.34 -4.89
N VAL A 8 2.72 -7.61 -4.99
CA VAL A 8 4.15 -8.00 -5.15
C VAL A 8 4.75 -7.32 -6.37
N ALA A 9 4.02 -7.28 -7.49
CA ALA A 9 4.50 -6.76 -8.77
C ALA A 9 4.62 -5.23 -8.84
N THR A 10 3.75 -4.50 -8.14
CA THR A 10 3.52 -3.07 -8.39
C THR A 10 3.87 -2.16 -7.22
N ARG A 11 4.01 -2.69 -6.00
CA ARG A 11 4.12 -1.86 -4.79
C ARG A 11 5.37 -2.13 -3.97
N ASP A 12 5.80 -1.08 -3.29
CA ASP A 12 6.86 -1.15 -2.30
C ASP A 12 6.35 -1.81 -1.01
N GLU A 13 7.25 -2.50 -0.31
CA GLU A 13 6.92 -3.17 0.93
C GLU A 13 6.40 -2.20 1.99
N VAL A 14 7.04 -1.03 2.15
CA VAL A 14 6.66 -0.04 3.17
C VAL A 14 5.27 0.51 2.87
N ASP A 15 4.93 0.71 1.60
CA ASP A 15 3.62 1.21 1.21
C ASP A 15 2.50 0.19 1.48
N LEU A 16 2.80 -1.10 1.38
CA LEU A 16 1.86 -2.17 1.75
C LEU A 16 1.68 -2.25 3.27
N GLU A 17 2.74 -2.02 4.03
CA GLU A 17 2.69 -1.98 5.50
C GLU A 17 1.92 -0.77 6.01
N GLU A 18 2.09 0.40 5.38
CA GLU A 18 1.30 1.60 5.68
C GLU A 18 -0.19 1.34 5.50
N GLU A 19 -0.57 0.78 4.36
CA GLU A 19 -1.96 0.46 4.08
C GLU A 19 -2.51 -0.59 5.04
N LEU A 20 -1.74 -1.63 5.35
CA LEU A 20 -2.20 -2.66 6.28
C LEU A 20 -2.41 -2.10 7.70
N ILE A 21 -1.59 -1.14 8.14
CA ILE A 21 -1.78 -0.44 9.41
C ILE A 21 -3.00 0.49 9.35
N GLU A 22 -3.16 1.25 8.25
CA GLU A 22 -4.27 2.18 8.06
C GLU A 22 -5.64 1.48 8.07
N LEU A 23 -5.72 0.30 7.42
CA LEU A 23 -6.95 -0.50 7.39
C LEU A 23 -7.35 -1.05 8.77
N GLY A 24 -6.40 -1.16 9.70
CA GLY A 24 -6.63 -1.71 11.04
C GLY A 24 -7.31 -3.08 11.02
N GLU A 25 -8.20 -3.32 11.98
CA GLU A 25 -8.96 -4.58 12.11
C GLU A 25 -10.34 -4.54 11.44
N SER A 26 -10.54 -3.68 10.44
CA SER A 26 -11.85 -3.54 9.79
C SER A 26 -12.30 -4.83 9.08
N ILE A 27 -13.52 -5.26 9.38
CA ILE A 27 -14.16 -6.45 8.79
C ILE A 27 -14.40 -6.26 7.29
N GLU A 28 -14.74 -5.05 6.87
CA GLU A 28 -15.01 -4.69 5.48
C GLU A 28 -13.80 -4.96 4.58
N TYR A 29 -12.59 -4.81 5.12
CA TYR A 29 -11.34 -4.97 4.39
C TYR A 29 -10.62 -6.31 4.65
N ALA A 30 -11.29 -7.29 5.26
CA ALA A 30 -10.68 -8.57 5.61
C ALA A 30 -10.01 -9.27 4.40
N GLY A 31 -10.65 -9.23 3.22
CA GLY A 31 -10.08 -9.78 1.99
C GLY A 31 -8.81 -9.05 1.52
N VAL A 32 -8.78 -7.72 1.65
CA VAL A 32 -7.62 -6.86 1.31
C VAL A 32 -6.47 -7.15 2.24
N ARG A 33 -6.76 -7.16 3.54
CA ARG A 33 -5.76 -7.43 4.58
C ARG A 33 -5.11 -8.79 4.38
N ARG A 34 -5.91 -9.82 4.07
CA ARG A 34 -5.39 -11.15 3.74
C ARG A 34 -4.45 -11.10 2.52
N ALA A 35 -4.81 -10.36 1.48
CA ALA A 35 -3.97 -10.24 0.29
C ALA A 35 -2.70 -9.42 0.54
N LEU A 36 -2.77 -8.33 1.32
CA LEU A 36 -1.62 -7.54 1.76
C LEU A 36 -0.66 -8.39 2.60
N ARG A 37 -1.17 -9.13 3.60
CA ARG A 37 -0.36 -10.07 4.40
C ARG A 37 0.31 -11.14 3.54
N THR A 38 -0.45 -11.73 2.61
CA THR A 38 0.09 -12.73 1.67
C THR A 38 1.19 -12.12 0.81
N ALA A 39 0.99 -10.91 0.29
CA ALA A 39 2.01 -10.20 -0.50
C ALA A 39 3.26 -9.89 0.32
N LEU A 40 3.12 -9.44 1.58
CA LEU A 40 4.24 -9.16 2.48
C LEU A 40 5.04 -10.43 2.83
N LEU A 41 4.35 -11.54 3.12
CA LEU A 41 5.00 -12.85 3.36
C LEU A 41 5.77 -13.31 2.12
N GLU A 42 5.21 -13.12 0.94
CA GLU A 42 5.85 -13.50 -0.31
C GLU A 42 7.04 -12.59 -0.63
N ILE A 43 6.93 -11.28 -0.39
CA ILE A 43 8.04 -10.32 -0.48
C ILE A 43 9.16 -10.74 0.46
N ASP A 44 8.87 -11.10 1.71
CA ASP A 44 9.89 -11.53 2.66
C ASP A 44 10.62 -12.79 2.15
N ARG A 45 9.87 -13.80 1.69
CA ARG A 45 10.41 -15.05 1.14
C ARG A 45 11.29 -14.80 -0.08
N LEU A 46 10.81 -13.99 -1.02
CA LEU A 46 11.53 -13.67 -2.27
C LEU A 46 12.75 -12.79 -2.01
N ALA A 47 12.66 -11.81 -1.12
CA ALA A 47 13.77 -10.94 -0.73
C ALA A 47 14.87 -11.74 -0.03
N ALA A 48 14.51 -12.62 0.91
CA ALA A 48 15.46 -13.50 1.59
C ALA A 48 16.20 -14.43 0.60
N ALA A 49 15.51 -14.89 -0.46
CA ALA A 49 16.10 -15.71 -1.50
C ALA A 49 16.85 -14.92 -2.60
N GLY A 50 16.85 -13.58 -2.55
CA GLY A 50 17.43 -12.73 -3.61
C GLY A 50 16.68 -12.81 -4.96
N LYS A 51 15.39 -13.14 -4.94
CA LYS A 51 14.56 -13.39 -6.15
C LYS A 51 13.46 -12.35 -6.40
N LEU A 52 13.28 -11.38 -5.51
CA LEU A 52 12.16 -10.42 -5.56
C LEU A 52 12.09 -9.65 -6.88
N GLU A 53 13.19 -9.04 -7.34
CA GLU A 53 13.18 -8.25 -8.57
C GLU A 53 12.92 -9.09 -9.83
N ARG A 54 13.45 -10.33 -9.85
CA ARG A 54 13.16 -11.27 -10.93
C ARG A 54 11.67 -11.64 -10.97
N GLU A 55 11.06 -11.83 -9.80
CA GLU A 55 9.65 -12.17 -9.71
C GLU A 55 8.76 -10.98 -10.08
N ARG A 56 9.14 -9.76 -9.67
CA ARG A 56 8.48 -8.52 -10.11
C ARG A 56 8.52 -8.37 -11.62
N GLU A 57 9.66 -8.60 -12.26
CA GLU A 57 9.79 -8.54 -13.72
C GLU A 57 8.93 -9.59 -14.42
N ARG A 58 8.79 -10.79 -13.84
CA ARG A 58 7.89 -11.83 -14.35
C ARG A 58 6.41 -11.43 -14.25
N LEU A 59 6.02 -10.78 -13.16
CA LEU A 59 4.62 -10.42 -12.88
C LEU A 59 4.19 -9.11 -13.54
N ARG A 60 5.08 -8.12 -13.70
CA ARG A 60 4.76 -6.78 -14.20
C ARG A 60 4.03 -6.77 -15.55
N PRO A 61 4.38 -7.59 -16.57
CA PRO A 61 3.64 -7.66 -17.83
C PRO A 61 2.21 -8.19 -17.67
N LEU A 62 1.96 -9.02 -16.65
CA LEU A 62 0.63 -9.60 -16.37
C LEU A 62 -0.31 -8.59 -15.69
N VAL A 63 0.24 -7.54 -15.08
CA VAL A 63 -0.52 -6.45 -14.47
C VAL A 63 -1.24 -5.63 -15.53
N GLY A 64 -0.54 -5.25 -16.61
CA GLY A 64 -1.07 -4.39 -17.68
C GLY A 64 -2.15 -5.03 -18.55
N GLY A 65 -2.38 -6.35 -18.43
CA GLY A 65 -3.40 -7.06 -19.19
C GLY A 65 -4.73 -7.32 -18.47
N VAL A 66 -4.79 -7.26 -17.13
CA VAL A 66 -5.95 -7.84 -16.40
C VAL A 66 -6.38 -7.12 -15.10
N VAL A 67 -5.60 -6.22 -14.48
CA VAL A 67 -5.96 -5.80 -13.10
C VAL A 67 -5.99 -4.29 -12.90
N ALA A 68 -7.22 -3.76 -12.91
CA ALA A 68 -7.60 -2.56 -12.20
C ALA A 68 -7.23 -2.68 -10.71
N ASP A 69 -6.64 -1.62 -10.15
CA ASP A 69 -6.23 -1.49 -8.75
C ASP A 69 -7.25 -2.14 -7.77
N PRO A 70 -6.88 -3.15 -6.97
CA PRO A 70 -7.82 -4.19 -6.60
C PRO A 70 -8.21 -4.06 -5.14
N ARG A 71 -8.45 -2.81 -4.70
CA ARG A 71 -9.12 -2.47 -3.43
C ARG A 71 -10.62 -2.83 -3.52
N PRO A 72 -11.08 -3.94 -2.93
CA PRO A 72 -12.51 -4.23 -2.70
C PRO A 72 -12.95 -3.50 -1.41
N ALA A 73 -13.75 -2.44 -1.36
CA ALA A 73 -14.78 -1.95 -2.25
C ALA A 73 -14.61 -0.43 -2.51
N LEU A 74 -13.59 -0.08 -3.29
CA LEU A 74 -13.65 1.11 -4.16
C LEU A 74 -13.52 0.69 -5.63
N ALA A 75 -13.96 -0.53 -5.94
CA ALA A 75 -14.29 -0.96 -7.29
C ALA A 75 -15.54 -0.20 -7.77
N PHE A 76 -15.43 1.12 -7.88
CA PHE A 76 -16.02 1.77 -9.02
C PHE A 76 -15.21 1.30 -10.21
N ASP A 77 -15.77 0.29 -10.88
CA ASP A 77 -15.34 -0.29 -12.14
C ASP A 77 -14.34 0.60 -12.88
N ALA A 78 -13.11 0.13 -13.12
CA ALA A 78 -12.10 0.87 -13.87
C ALA A 78 -12.52 1.20 -15.31
N SER A 79 -13.74 0.83 -15.71
CA SER A 79 -14.51 1.58 -16.68
C SER A 79 -14.33 3.12 -16.51
N PRO A 80 -14.33 3.88 -17.62
CA PRO A 80 -14.36 5.35 -17.58
C PRO A 80 -15.47 5.91 -16.67
N VAL A 81 -16.57 5.17 -16.52
CA VAL A 81 -17.71 5.50 -15.67
C VAL A 81 -17.35 5.42 -14.19
N GLY A 82 -16.69 4.36 -13.74
CA GLY A 82 -16.34 4.22 -12.32
C GLY A 82 -15.22 5.16 -11.88
N VAL A 83 -14.20 5.36 -12.73
CA VAL A 83 -13.19 6.40 -12.49
C VAL A 83 -13.84 7.77 -12.37
N GLY A 84 -14.80 8.08 -13.24
CA GLY A 84 -15.54 9.34 -13.19
C GLY A 84 -16.44 9.48 -11.96
N MET A 85 -17.10 8.42 -11.51
CA MET A 85 -17.93 8.43 -10.30
C MET A 85 -17.10 8.59 -9.01
N LYS A 86 -15.91 7.99 -8.97
CA LYS A 86 -14.95 8.21 -7.88
C LYS A 86 -14.46 9.66 -7.88
N ASN A 87 -14.06 10.19 -9.04
CA ASN A 87 -13.67 11.59 -9.17
C ASN A 87 -14.79 12.55 -8.79
N LEU A 88 -16.05 12.20 -9.10
CA LEU A 88 -17.22 12.97 -8.70
C LEU A 88 -17.38 13.02 -7.18
N ARG A 89 -17.29 11.88 -6.49
CA ARG A 89 -17.35 11.84 -5.02
C ARG A 89 -16.19 12.61 -4.39
N ASP A 90 -14.96 12.31 -4.81
CA ASP A 90 -13.75 12.92 -4.27
C ASP A 90 -13.76 14.46 -4.52
N GLY A 91 -14.37 14.92 -5.61
CA GLY A 91 -14.57 16.33 -5.93
C GLY A 91 -15.70 17.02 -5.15
N LEU A 92 -16.76 16.30 -4.79
CA LEU A 92 -17.81 16.79 -3.86
C LEU A 92 -17.28 16.99 -2.44
N GLU A 93 -16.22 16.26 -2.08
CA GLU A 93 -15.50 16.37 -0.81
C GLU A 93 -14.28 17.29 -0.91
N SER A 94 -14.05 17.93 -2.07
CA SER A 94 -12.88 18.79 -2.26
C SER A 94 -12.85 19.96 -1.26
N PRO A 95 -11.69 20.24 -0.64
CA PRO A 95 -11.54 21.39 0.26
C PRO A 95 -11.62 22.73 -0.46
N ASP A 96 -11.47 22.76 -1.79
CA ASP A 96 -11.64 23.95 -2.64
C ASP A 96 -13.14 24.19 -2.93
N PRO A 97 -13.73 25.30 -2.46
CA PRO A 97 -15.15 25.61 -2.68
C PRO A 97 -15.54 25.76 -4.15
N GLU A 98 -14.65 26.28 -5.00
CA GLU A 98 -14.91 26.46 -6.43
C GLU A 98 -14.92 25.11 -7.16
N GLU A 99 -13.98 24.24 -6.79
CA GLU A 99 -13.91 22.86 -7.28
C GLU A 99 -15.14 22.08 -6.84
N ARG A 100 -15.53 22.17 -5.56
CA ARG A 100 -16.73 21.55 -5.02
C ARG A 100 -17.99 21.99 -5.74
N LEU A 101 -18.14 23.29 -6.00
CA LEU A 101 -19.27 23.85 -6.79
C LEU A 101 -19.29 23.33 -8.23
N ARG A 102 -18.13 23.06 -8.83
CA ARG A 102 -18.04 22.46 -10.16
C ARG A 102 -18.53 21.02 -10.15
N PHE A 103 -18.09 20.22 -9.18
CA PHE A 103 -18.53 18.83 -9.01
C PHE A 103 -20.01 18.72 -8.59
N GLN A 104 -20.53 19.65 -7.77
CA GLN A 104 -21.96 19.74 -7.43
C GLN A 104 -22.83 20.02 -8.66
N ARG A 105 -22.38 20.88 -9.58
CA ARG A 105 -23.08 21.16 -10.84
C ARG A 105 -23.16 19.92 -11.74
N VAL A 106 -22.10 19.12 -11.77
CA VAL A 106 -22.07 17.84 -12.50
C VAL A 106 -23.01 16.82 -11.83
N ALA A 107 -22.98 16.71 -10.50
CA ALA A 107 -23.87 15.82 -9.74
C ALA A 107 -25.35 16.19 -9.88
N ALA A 108 -25.69 17.48 -9.95
CA ALA A 108 -27.06 17.94 -10.15
C ALA A 108 -27.60 17.59 -11.55
N ARG A 109 -26.75 17.64 -12.59
CA ARG A 109 -27.11 17.23 -13.96
C ARG A 109 -27.29 15.72 -14.08
N TRP A 110 -26.50 14.93 -13.34
CA TRP A 110 -26.60 13.48 -13.28
C TRP A 110 -27.94 13.00 -12.69
N ARG A 111 -28.49 13.68 -11.68
CA ARG A 111 -29.81 13.32 -11.10
C ARG A 111 -30.98 13.45 -12.07
N ALA A 112 -30.78 14.05 -13.24
CA ALA A 112 -31.81 14.33 -14.23
C ALA A 112 -31.65 13.55 -15.55
N ARG A 113 -30.62 12.69 -15.70
CA ARG A 113 -30.28 12.02 -16.96
C ARG A 113 -29.78 10.59 -16.74
N ASP A 114 -29.90 9.76 -17.78
CA ASP A 114 -29.44 8.37 -17.75
C ASP A 114 -27.91 8.25 -17.80
N LEU A 115 -27.38 7.20 -17.17
CA LEU A 115 -25.95 6.99 -16.94
C LEU A 115 -25.10 6.99 -18.23
N GLY A 116 -25.67 6.52 -19.34
CA GLY A 116 -25.01 6.47 -20.65
C GLY A 116 -24.84 7.84 -21.31
N GLU A 117 -25.65 8.84 -20.95
CA GLU A 117 -25.60 10.18 -21.56
C GLU A 117 -24.53 11.09 -20.95
N VAL A 118 -23.98 10.70 -19.80
CA VAL A 118 -23.04 11.51 -19.00
C VAL A 118 -21.67 10.84 -18.83
N GLN A 119 -21.47 9.67 -19.43
CA GLN A 119 -20.21 8.92 -19.39
C GLN A 119 -19.02 9.76 -19.89
N ASP A 120 -19.21 10.51 -20.97
CA ASP A 120 -18.17 11.38 -21.53
C ASP A 120 -17.85 12.54 -20.58
N GLU A 121 -18.85 13.14 -19.92
CA GLU A 121 -18.64 14.22 -18.95
C GLU A 121 -17.89 13.73 -17.69
N LEU A 122 -18.21 12.52 -17.21
CA LEU A 122 -17.56 11.87 -16.08
C LEU A 122 -16.08 11.54 -16.37
N SER A 123 -15.77 11.15 -17.60
CA SER A 123 -14.40 10.86 -18.04
C SER A 123 -13.52 12.11 -18.19
N LEU A 124 -14.13 13.29 -18.32
CA LEU A 124 -13.44 14.58 -18.45
C LEU A 124 -13.19 15.29 -17.10
N LEU A 125 -13.66 14.71 -16.00
CA LEU A 125 -13.38 15.20 -14.64
C LEU A 125 -11.90 14.98 -14.30
N LYS A 126 -11.11 16.07 -14.30
CA LYS A 126 -9.74 16.06 -13.80
C LYS A 126 -9.74 15.69 -12.30
N ALA A 127 -8.74 14.91 -11.88
CA ALA A 127 -8.56 14.55 -10.48
C ALA A 127 -8.53 15.82 -9.61
N PRO A 128 -9.28 15.86 -8.49
CA PRO A 128 -9.38 17.07 -7.69
C PRO A 128 -8.03 17.44 -7.07
N LYS A 129 -7.83 18.74 -6.81
CA LYS A 129 -6.63 19.21 -6.12
C LYS A 129 -6.64 18.69 -4.68
N ARG A 130 -5.91 17.60 -4.43
CA ARG A 130 -5.65 17.13 -3.07
C ARG A 130 -4.83 18.18 -2.33
N THR A 131 -5.28 18.59 -1.15
CA THR A 131 -4.44 19.31 -0.20
C THR A 131 -3.23 18.44 0.10
N GLY A 132 -2.05 18.91 -0.29
CA GLY A 132 -0.79 18.31 0.12
C GLY A 132 -0.66 18.38 1.63
N GLY A 133 -0.89 17.26 2.31
CA GLY A 133 -0.68 17.10 3.74
C GLY A 133 -0.66 15.62 4.10
N ARG A 134 0.50 15.09 4.52
CA ARG A 134 0.58 13.78 5.19
C ARG A 134 -0.04 13.95 6.59
N PRO A 135 -0.91 13.02 7.00
CA PRO A 135 -0.40 11.91 7.80
C PRO A 135 -1.06 10.59 7.39
N GLY A 136 -0.50 9.93 6.36
CA GLY A 136 -0.65 8.49 6.25
C GLY A 136 0.10 7.86 7.42
N VAL A 137 -0.51 6.91 8.12
CA VAL A 137 0.13 6.21 9.24
C VAL A 137 1.45 5.64 8.74
N SER A 138 2.57 5.99 9.37
CA SER A 138 3.90 5.50 8.99
C SER A 138 4.33 4.40 9.94
N PRO A 139 4.76 3.22 9.45
CA PRO A 139 5.31 2.18 10.28
C PRO A 139 6.50 2.72 11.10
N PRO A 140 6.64 2.28 12.37
CA PRO A 140 7.71 2.76 13.23
C PRO A 140 9.10 2.36 12.72
N TRP A 141 9.18 1.32 11.88
CA TRP A 141 10.40 0.86 11.23
C TRP A 141 10.71 1.55 9.90
N ARG A 142 9.91 2.51 9.40
CA ARG A 142 10.16 3.20 8.12
C ARG A 142 11.57 3.81 8.06
N LYS A 143 12.02 4.44 9.15
CA LYS A 143 13.35 5.08 9.24
C LYS A 143 14.51 4.09 9.39
N VAL A 144 14.22 2.82 9.65
CA VAL A 144 15.21 1.76 9.84
C VAL A 144 14.96 0.57 8.91
N HIS A 145 14.36 0.85 7.74
CA HIS A 145 13.96 -0.17 6.77
C HIS A 145 15.15 -1.02 6.30
N ASP A 146 16.29 -0.40 6.07
CA ASP A 146 17.52 -1.09 5.64
C ASP A 146 18.01 -2.08 6.70
N GLN A 147 17.92 -1.70 7.98
CA GLN A 147 18.22 -2.56 9.11
C GLN A 147 17.25 -3.75 9.16
N MET A 148 15.95 -3.51 8.93
CA MET A 148 14.96 -4.58 8.85
C MET A 148 15.27 -5.56 7.71
N CYS A 149 15.66 -5.07 6.53
CA CYS A 149 16.05 -5.92 5.39
C CYS A 149 17.28 -6.78 5.71
N ARG A 150 18.29 -6.17 6.34
CA ARG A 150 19.49 -6.88 6.82
C ARG A 150 19.16 -7.93 7.86
N MET A 151 18.27 -7.61 8.80
CA MET A 151 17.80 -8.58 9.80
C MET A 151 17.02 -9.72 9.14
N ARG A 152 16.13 -9.43 8.19
CA ARG A 152 15.38 -10.45 7.42
C ARG A 152 16.31 -11.48 6.80
N ALA A 153 17.36 -11.03 6.11
CA ALA A 153 18.33 -11.94 5.48
C ALA A 153 18.98 -12.90 6.49
N ARG A 154 19.31 -12.43 7.69
CA ARG A 154 19.90 -13.27 8.76
C ARG A 154 18.87 -14.20 9.39
N VAL A 155 17.68 -13.69 9.70
CA VAL A 155 16.61 -14.49 10.31
C VAL A 155 16.16 -15.60 9.37
N ALA A 156 16.12 -15.34 8.06
CA ALA A 156 15.79 -16.35 7.05
C ALA A 156 16.78 -17.53 7.02
N THR A 157 18.01 -17.35 7.48
CA THR A 157 19.01 -18.44 7.61
C THR A 157 18.97 -19.12 8.99
N GLY A 158 17.95 -18.84 9.81
CA GLY A 158 17.76 -19.43 11.14
C GLY A 158 18.44 -18.68 12.28
N VAL A 159 19.01 -17.48 12.03
CA VAL A 159 19.61 -16.67 13.11
C VAL A 159 18.48 -16.12 14.01
N PRO A 160 18.57 -16.25 15.35
CA PRO A 160 17.60 -15.65 16.26
C PRO A 160 17.50 -14.13 16.08
N VAL A 161 16.29 -13.57 16.20
CA VAL A 161 16.02 -12.13 15.96
C VAL A 161 16.94 -11.22 16.76
N ILE A 162 17.17 -11.53 18.05
CA ILE A 162 18.06 -10.72 18.90
C ILE A 162 19.53 -10.78 18.46
N GLU A 163 19.99 -11.91 17.91
CA GLU A 163 21.36 -12.05 17.39
C GLU A 163 21.52 -11.32 16.06
N ALA A 164 20.53 -11.40 15.18
CA ALA A 164 20.46 -10.62 13.95
C ALA A 164 20.48 -9.11 14.27
N ALA A 165 19.71 -8.66 15.26
CA ALA A 165 19.70 -7.27 15.70
C ALA A 165 21.04 -6.81 16.27
N ARG A 166 21.72 -7.66 17.05
CA ARG A 166 23.08 -7.36 17.56
C ARG A 166 24.09 -7.22 16.43
N ALA A 167 24.04 -8.10 15.42
CA ALA A 167 24.92 -8.01 14.27
C ALA A 167 24.69 -6.70 13.49
N VAL A 168 23.43 -6.36 13.21
CA VAL A 168 23.09 -5.12 12.50
C VAL A 168 23.43 -3.87 13.31
N ALA A 169 23.20 -3.86 14.63
CA ALA A 169 23.59 -2.74 15.48
C ALA A 169 25.12 -2.52 15.49
N ARG A 170 25.91 -3.60 15.51
CA ARG A 170 27.38 -3.52 15.43
C ARG A 170 27.86 -2.91 14.11
N GLU A 171 27.18 -3.22 13.01
CA GLU A 171 27.47 -2.64 11.69
C GLU A 171 27.21 -1.13 11.60
N GLU A 172 26.35 -0.58 12.46
CA GLU A 172 26.10 0.87 12.53
C GLU A 172 27.23 1.64 13.24
N GLY A 173 28.10 0.96 14.01
CA GLY A 173 29.27 1.58 14.66
C GLY A 173 28.97 2.61 15.76
N ALA A 174 27.74 2.70 16.24
CA ALA A 174 27.31 3.69 17.23
C ALA A 174 27.49 3.22 18.69
N PRO A 175 27.66 4.13 19.67
CA PRO A 175 27.57 3.79 21.09
C PRO A 175 26.17 3.27 21.45
N GLY A 176 26.03 2.52 22.56
CA GLY A 176 24.73 2.00 23.00
C GLY A 176 24.23 0.77 22.23
N LEU A 177 25.14 -0.04 21.67
CA LEU A 177 24.84 -1.21 20.82
C LEU A 177 23.79 -2.17 21.41
N ALA A 178 23.78 -2.37 22.73
CA ALA A 178 22.83 -3.27 23.39
C ALA A 178 21.40 -2.72 23.40
N GLU A 179 21.22 -1.42 23.60
CA GLU A 179 19.92 -0.75 23.53
C GLU A 179 19.42 -0.67 22.09
N ARG A 180 20.33 -0.34 21.17
CA ARG A 180 20.02 -0.32 19.73
C ARG A 180 19.57 -1.69 19.23
N ALA A 181 20.27 -2.76 19.60
CA ALA A 181 19.89 -4.12 19.24
C ALA A 181 18.51 -4.49 19.80
N ARG A 182 18.20 -4.12 21.06
CA ARG A 182 16.86 -4.35 21.65
C ARG A 182 15.78 -3.58 20.89
N TYR A 183 16.05 -2.33 20.53
CA TYR A 183 15.12 -1.51 19.73
C TYR A 183 14.84 -2.12 18.35
N LEU A 184 15.89 -2.51 17.63
CA LEU A 184 15.76 -3.16 16.32
C LEU A 184 15.03 -4.50 16.41
N ALA A 185 15.34 -5.32 17.41
CA ALA A 185 14.64 -6.58 17.65
C ALA A 185 13.14 -6.38 17.88
N ARG A 186 12.77 -5.41 18.74
CA ARG A 186 11.36 -5.06 18.99
C ARG A 186 10.65 -4.66 17.70
N LEU A 187 11.23 -3.74 16.93
CA LEU A 187 10.62 -3.31 15.66
C LEU A 187 10.50 -4.42 14.63
N PHE A 188 11.48 -5.34 14.60
CA PHE A 188 11.43 -6.48 13.69
C PHE A 188 10.31 -7.45 14.06
N GLU A 189 10.09 -7.71 15.35
CA GLU A 189 8.96 -8.52 15.81
C GLU A 189 7.62 -7.84 15.55
N GLU A 190 7.50 -6.52 15.78
CA GLU A 190 6.29 -5.76 15.42
C GLU A 190 6.00 -5.83 13.91
N LYS A 191 7.05 -5.68 13.09
CA LYS A 191 6.97 -5.83 11.64
C LYS A 191 6.54 -7.25 11.26
N ARG A 192 7.08 -8.28 11.91
CA ARG A 192 6.72 -9.68 11.68
C ARG A 192 5.26 -9.96 12.05
N ALA A 193 4.80 -9.48 13.21
CA ALA A 193 3.43 -9.62 13.68
C ALA A 193 2.41 -8.98 12.72
N LEU A 194 2.79 -7.93 11.98
CA LEU A 194 1.92 -7.33 10.96
C LEU A 194 1.55 -8.33 9.83
N ARG A 195 2.37 -9.36 9.59
CA ARG A 195 2.10 -10.42 8.60
C ARG A 195 1.20 -11.54 9.13
N GLU A 196 0.99 -11.63 10.43
CA GLU A 196 0.13 -12.62 11.11
C GLU A 196 -1.33 -12.15 11.11
#